data_AF-A0AAJ2WDS8-F1
#
_entry.id   AF-A0AAJ2WDS8-F1
#
_cell.length_a   1.000
_cell.length_b   1.000
_cell.length_c   1.000
_cell.angle_alpha   90.00
_cell.angle_beta   90.00
_cell.angle_gamma   90.00
#
_symmetry.space_group_name_H-M   'P 1'
#
loop_
_entity.id
_entity.type
_entity.pdbx_description
1 polymer ?
#
loop_
_entity_poly.entity_id
_entity_poly.type
_entity_poly.pdbx_seq_one_letter_code
_entity_poly.pdbx_strand_id
1 'polypeptide(L)'
;MFSKYVSNVPLGTGTNFILSFGGARRVRARAYFRVEMSGTFDYRIFYINSVNSTYDQGAVAYRNRSGGHFRVVSASLADGGQIGSADAERLIKESHHESLPPLDGAVTLTFDGETSRDVTPDEHIVSDPVRLTIPDGHYLAFEWEIIGDGIPCTPDSRALTFVDTGDGYSSADGIPCPLPAMFACDRPYRKRIAFLGDSITQGCGTGRNLYGMWAGRIAAMMPENAVWNLGLGWGRGSDMLAPKDNDTGSWLWKAMQNDVVIMTYGVNDLLSGRYRENASERRPDTAGEVVATICGLIEKLQDAGIEVILSTVPPFDYSPAAKNEWRAVNLAIPRIADLYGCRVYDIEAALDNSAAFGNEFMYGAHPDEKGGEVAAEAFRKRFLNGGLRTL
;
A
#
# COMPACT_ATOMS: atom_id res chain seq x y z
N MET A 1 7.82 -10.68 -15.05
CA MET A 1 8.01 -9.44 -14.26
C MET A 1 8.47 -9.76 -12.84
N PHE A 2 7.60 -10.27 -11.97
CA PHE A 2 7.80 -10.38 -10.50
C PHE A 2 8.84 -11.40 -10.00
N SER A 3 9.39 -12.25 -10.88
CA SER A 3 10.50 -13.16 -10.54
C SER A 3 11.88 -12.48 -10.66
N LYS A 4 12.00 -11.49 -11.54
CA LYS A 4 13.25 -10.73 -11.76
C LYS A 4 13.20 -9.36 -11.09
N TYR A 5 12.09 -8.63 -11.23
CA TYR A 5 11.95 -7.27 -10.72
C TYR A 5 11.08 -7.27 -9.47
N VAL A 6 11.62 -6.77 -8.38
CA VAL A 6 10.98 -6.72 -7.06
C VAL A 6 10.84 -5.28 -6.59
N SER A 7 9.91 -5.03 -5.66
CA SER A 7 9.74 -3.71 -5.07
C SER A 7 11.05 -3.22 -4.44
N ASN A 8 11.36 -1.94 -4.68
CA ASN A 8 12.44 -1.24 -3.99
C ASN A 8 11.92 -0.07 -3.16
N VAL A 9 10.59 0.05 -2.98
CA VAL A 9 9.95 1.15 -2.26
C VAL A 9 8.95 0.57 -1.25
N PRO A 10 9.18 0.73 0.07
CA PRO A 10 8.35 0.10 1.10
C PRO A 10 7.13 0.95 1.51
N LEU A 11 6.56 1.72 0.58
CA LEU A 11 5.35 2.54 0.81
C LEU A 11 4.11 1.89 0.18
N GLY A 12 2.95 2.17 0.78
CA GLY A 12 1.66 1.74 0.25
C GLY A 12 1.39 2.36 -1.12
N THR A 13 1.25 1.52 -2.16
CA THR A 13 0.98 1.92 -3.55
C THR A 13 -0.36 1.37 -4.07
N GLY A 14 -1.28 1.02 -3.16
CA GLY A 14 -2.63 0.61 -3.52
C GLY A 14 -3.49 1.76 -4.06
N THR A 15 -4.57 1.42 -4.76
CA THR A 15 -5.53 2.38 -5.33
C THR A 15 -6.91 2.18 -4.72
N ASN A 16 -7.44 3.22 -4.07
CA ASN A 16 -8.78 3.23 -3.48
C ASN A 16 -9.57 4.48 -3.92
N PHE A 17 -9.09 5.24 -4.90
CA PHE A 17 -9.77 6.43 -5.40
C PHE A 17 -9.65 6.51 -6.92
N ILE A 18 -10.48 7.37 -7.52
CA ILE A 18 -10.45 7.67 -8.95
C ILE A 18 -10.42 9.17 -9.13
N LEU A 19 -9.40 9.67 -9.83
CA LEU A 19 -9.42 11.03 -10.35
C LEU A 19 -10.42 11.09 -11.50
N SER A 20 -11.51 11.83 -11.28
CA SER A 20 -12.51 12.10 -12.30
C SER A 20 -12.68 13.59 -12.53
N PHE A 21 -12.63 14.01 -13.79
CA PHE A 21 -12.73 15.42 -14.20
C PHE A 21 -13.99 15.71 -15.04
N GLY A 22 -14.79 14.68 -15.36
CA GLY A 22 -15.95 14.80 -16.25
C GLY A 22 -15.55 14.97 -17.72
N GLY A 23 -14.34 14.55 -18.09
CA GLY A 23 -13.71 14.76 -19.39
C GLY A 23 -12.20 14.58 -19.34
N ALA A 24 -11.56 14.42 -20.51
CA ALA A 24 -10.12 14.23 -20.58
C ALA A 24 -9.37 15.47 -20.07
N ARG A 25 -8.52 15.29 -19.05
CA ARG A 25 -7.68 16.33 -18.48
C ARG A 25 -6.22 15.88 -18.44
N ARG A 26 -5.30 16.84 -18.57
CA ARG A 26 -3.87 16.60 -18.36
C ARG A 26 -3.59 16.61 -16.87
N VAL A 27 -2.86 15.60 -16.40
CA VAL A 27 -2.37 15.47 -15.03
C VAL A 27 -0.88 15.18 -15.11
N ARG A 28 -0.07 15.95 -14.39
CA ARG A 28 1.33 15.63 -14.16
C ARG A 28 1.53 15.29 -12.70
N ALA A 29 2.12 14.14 -12.43
CA ALA A 29 2.37 13.66 -11.08
C ALA A 29 3.86 13.40 -10.90
N ARG A 30 4.41 13.95 -9.82
CA ARG A 30 5.79 13.72 -9.39
C ARG A 30 5.81 13.16 -7.99
N ALA A 31 6.69 12.19 -7.74
CA ALA A 31 6.90 11.65 -6.42
C ALA A 31 8.36 11.30 -6.15
N TYR A 32 8.72 11.31 -4.87
CA TYR A 32 10.05 10.93 -4.39
C TYR A 32 9.93 9.82 -3.34
N PHE A 33 10.77 8.80 -3.47
CA PHE A 33 10.73 7.59 -2.65
C PHE A 33 12.11 7.27 -2.09
N ARG A 34 12.18 6.87 -0.82
CA ARG A 34 13.36 6.20 -0.26
C ARG A 34 13.39 4.79 -0.82
N VAL A 35 14.55 4.40 -1.31
CA VAL A 35 14.78 3.03 -1.78
C VAL A 35 15.16 2.12 -0.61
N GLU A 36 14.75 0.84 -0.66
CA GLU A 36 15.22 -0.16 0.30
C GLU A 36 16.70 -0.50 0.07
N MET A 37 17.11 -0.56 -1.19
CA MET A 37 18.47 -0.82 -1.60
C MET A 37 18.94 0.21 -2.63
N SER A 38 19.98 0.94 -2.26
CA SER A 38 20.74 1.82 -3.14
C SER A 38 21.69 1.01 -4.05
N GLY A 39 22.11 1.61 -5.16
CA GLY A 39 22.97 1.00 -6.15
C GLY A 39 22.50 1.20 -7.59
N THR A 40 23.15 0.50 -8.52
CA THR A 40 22.81 0.52 -9.94
C THR A 40 21.99 -0.72 -10.31
N PHE A 41 20.74 -0.51 -10.72
CA PHE A 41 19.83 -1.59 -11.11
C PHE A 41 19.08 -1.22 -12.38
N ASP A 42 18.47 -2.22 -13.02
CA ASP A 42 17.48 -2.00 -14.06
C ASP A 42 16.12 -1.81 -13.38
N TYR A 43 15.55 -0.61 -13.48
CA TYR A 43 14.27 -0.24 -12.92
C TYR A 43 13.14 -0.37 -13.93
N ARG A 44 11.95 -0.67 -13.41
CA ARG A 44 10.68 -0.67 -14.13
C ARG A 44 9.58 -0.13 -13.23
N ILE A 45 8.53 0.41 -13.84
CA ILE A 45 7.26 0.64 -13.15
C ILE A 45 6.24 -0.43 -13.53
N PHE A 46 5.36 -0.75 -12.60
CA PHE A 46 4.17 -1.56 -12.83
C PHE A 46 2.95 -0.80 -12.36
N TYR A 47 1.89 -0.77 -13.17
CA TYR A 47 0.64 -0.11 -12.84
C TYR A 47 -0.56 -0.98 -13.27
N ILE A 48 -1.65 -0.85 -12.54
CA ILE A 48 -2.91 -1.55 -12.81
C ILE A 48 -4.01 -0.50 -12.92
N ASN A 49 -4.74 -0.50 -14.03
CA ASN A 49 -5.84 0.43 -14.26
C ASN A 49 -7.16 -0.02 -13.62
N SER A 50 -7.13 -0.33 -12.32
CA SER A 50 -8.31 -0.65 -11.52
C SER A 50 -8.15 -0.20 -10.06
N VAL A 51 -9.27 -0.08 -9.37
CA VAL A 51 -9.36 0.19 -7.93
C VAL A 51 -9.22 -1.13 -7.17
N ASN A 52 -8.37 -1.14 -6.14
CA ASN A 52 -8.16 -2.28 -5.25
C ASN A 52 -9.26 -2.44 -4.20
N SER A 53 -9.68 -1.35 -3.56
CA SER A 53 -10.64 -1.39 -2.44
C SER A 53 -11.65 -0.27 -2.51
N THR A 54 -12.80 -0.49 -1.89
CA THR A 54 -13.79 0.56 -1.66
C THR A 54 -13.21 1.64 -0.75
N TYR A 55 -13.48 2.89 -1.10
CA TYR A 55 -13.19 4.04 -0.26
C TYR A 55 -14.49 4.69 0.20
N ASP A 56 -14.49 5.11 1.47
CA ASP A 56 -15.70 5.58 2.15
C ASP A 56 -16.86 4.55 1.95
N GLN A 57 -18.01 4.97 1.42
CA GLN A 57 -19.15 4.08 1.19
C GLN A 57 -19.31 3.65 -0.28
N GLY A 58 -18.25 3.83 -1.08
CA GLY A 58 -18.20 3.34 -2.47
C GLY A 58 -18.91 4.21 -3.50
N ALA A 59 -19.16 5.49 -3.20
CA ALA A 59 -19.74 6.43 -4.15
C ALA A 59 -18.77 6.76 -5.31
N VAL A 60 -17.49 6.96 -4.98
CA VAL A 60 -16.44 7.31 -5.97
C VAL A 60 -15.57 6.10 -6.32
N ALA A 61 -15.28 5.22 -5.39
CA ALA A 61 -14.42 4.07 -5.64
C ALA A 61 -14.92 2.88 -4.83
N TYR A 62 -15.20 1.78 -5.52
CA TYR A 62 -15.60 0.51 -4.93
C TYR A 62 -14.64 -0.58 -5.40
N ARG A 63 -14.57 -1.67 -4.65
CA ARG A 63 -13.71 -2.83 -4.94
C ARG A 63 -13.74 -3.22 -6.42
N ASN A 64 -12.58 -3.54 -6.99
CA ASN A 64 -12.43 -4.01 -8.37
C ASN A 64 -12.98 -3.07 -9.46
N ARG A 65 -13.37 -1.82 -9.14
CA ARG A 65 -13.87 -0.85 -10.12
C ARG A 65 -12.80 -0.62 -11.18
N SER A 66 -13.17 -0.78 -12.45
CA SER A 66 -12.29 -0.49 -13.58
C SER A 66 -11.98 1.00 -13.65
N GLY A 67 -10.74 1.33 -14.02
CA GLY A 67 -10.39 2.70 -14.38
C GLY A 67 -10.96 3.11 -15.74
N GLY A 68 -10.71 4.35 -16.13
CA GLY A 68 -11.09 4.90 -17.42
C GLY A 68 -10.05 4.66 -18.51
N HIS A 69 -10.28 5.25 -19.69
CA HIS A 69 -9.29 5.32 -20.76
C HIS A 69 -8.42 6.56 -20.58
N PHE A 70 -7.11 6.39 -20.63
CA PHE A 70 -6.16 7.51 -20.59
C PHE A 70 -4.90 7.20 -21.39
N ARG A 71 -4.12 8.23 -21.69
CA ARG A 71 -2.82 8.12 -22.34
C ARG A 71 -1.71 8.54 -21.39
N VAL A 72 -0.72 7.68 -21.20
CA VAL A 72 0.59 8.09 -20.67
C VAL A 72 1.31 8.85 -21.79
N VAL A 73 1.54 10.14 -21.60
CA VAL A 73 2.22 11.02 -22.57
C VAL A 73 3.73 10.91 -22.42
N SER A 74 4.20 10.87 -21.19
CA SER A 74 5.60 10.68 -20.83
C SER A 74 5.71 10.10 -19.43
N ALA A 75 6.78 9.37 -19.17
CA ALA A 75 7.14 8.91 -17.83
C ALA A 75 8.67 8.87 -17.70
N SER A 76 9.21 9.10 -16.51
CA SER A 76 10.65 9.11 -16.26
C SER A 76 10.99 8.71 -14.83
N LEU A 77 12.22 8.22 -14.66
CA LEU A 77 12.86 8.00 -13.37
C LEU A 77 14.17 8.78 -13.29
N ALA A 78 14.54 9.25 -12.10
CA ALA A 78 15.80 9.93 -11.87
C ALA A 78 16.36 9.63 -10.48
N ASP A 79 17.64 9.93 -10.29
CA ASP A 79 18.16 10.20 -8.95
C ASP A 79 17.52 11.50 -8.45
N GLY A 80 16.69 11.39 -7.41
CA GLY A 80 16.01 12.51 -6.78
C GLY A 80 16.88 13.31 -5.81
N GLY A 81 18.14 12.91 -5.63
CA GLY A 81 19.07 13.54 -4.71
C GLY A 81 18.76 13.23 -3.25
N GLN A 82 19.50 13.91 -2.37
CA GLN A 82 19.25 13.87 -0.93
C GLN A 82 18.12 14.82 -0.58
N ILE A 83 16.95 14.27 -0.25
CA ILE A 83 15.83 15.04 0.29
C ILE A 83 15.81 14.81 1.81
N GLY A 84 16.38 15.76 2.55
CA GLY A 84 16.32 15.75 4.01
C GLY A 84 14.88 15.88 4.51
N SER A 85 14.64 15.52 5.78
CA SER A 85 13.30 15.70 6.39
C SER A 85 12.85 17.15 6.38
N ALA A 86 13.77 18.10 6.63
CA ALA A 86 13.49 19.53 6.56
C ALA A 86 13.16 20.02 5.14
N ASP A 87 13.82 19.48 4.12
CA ASP A 87 13.52 19.81 2.72
C ASP A 87 12.16 19.24 2.29
N ALA A 88 11.86 18.00 2.69
CA ALA A 88 10.54 17.40 2.45
C ALA A 88 9.44 18.20 3.14
N GLU A 89 9.63 18.58 4.41
CA GLU A 89 8.67 19.40 5.15
C GLU A 89 8.48 20.79 4.53
N ARG A 90 9.57 21.43 4.10
CA ARG A 90 9.52 22.71 3.38
C ARG A 90 8.70 22.58 2.09
N LEU A 91 9.02 21.60 1.26
CA LEU A 91 8.30 21.34 0.00
C LEU A 91 6.82 20.99 0.24
N ILE A 92 6.50 20.35 1.35
CA ILE A 92 5.10 20.09 1.75
C ILE A 92 4.41 21.40 2.15
N LYS A 93 5.04 22.24 2.97
CA LYS A 93 4.43 23.48 3.51
C LYS A 93 4.32 24.61 2.48
N GLU A 94 5.23 24.70 1.52
CA GLU A 94 5.25 25.74 0.48
C GLU A 94 4.29 25.42 -0.68
N SER A 95 3.11 24.87 -0.36
CA SER A 95 2.23 24.01 -1.16
C SER A 95 1.67 24.50 -2.50
N HIS A 96 2.19 25.59 -3.04
CA HIS A 96 1.92 26.05 -4.39
C HIS A 96 3.23 26.39 -5.08
N HIS A 97 3.66 25.51 -5.98
CA HIS A 97 4.76 25.81 -6.88
C HIS A 97 4.18 26.06 -8.26
N GLU A 98 4.39 27.27 -8.81
CA GLU A 98 4.08 27.58 -10.21
C GLU A 98 4.75 26.56 -11.15
N SER A 99 5.91 26.03 -10.75
CA SER A 99 6.55 24.86 -11.37
C SER A 99 7.52 24.19 -10.40
N LEU A 100 7.73 22.88 -10.57
CA LEU A 100 8.87 22.18 -9.96
C LEU A 100 10.07 22.24 -10.91
N PRO A 101 11.32 22.29 -10.38
CA PRO A 101 12.50 22.23 -11.23
C PRO A 101 12.51 20.93 -12.05
N PRO A 102 13.09 20.89 -13.27
CA PRO A 102 13.26 19.65 -14.01
C PRO A 102 13.98 18.58 -13.17
N LEU A 103 13.69 17.30 -13.43
CA LEU A 103 14.46 16.20 -12.87
C LEU A 103 15.77 16.07 -13.65
N ASP A 104 16.86 16.59 -13.09
CA ASP A 104 18.18 16.50 -13.68
C ASP A 104 18.59 15.02 -13.87
N GLY A 105 19.09 14.68 -15.06
CA GLY A 105 19.49 13.31 -15.38
C GLY A 105 18.35 12.31 -15.49
N ALA A 106 17.09 12.76 -15.63
CA ALA A 106 15.95 11.88 -15.81
C ALA A 106 16.11 10.96 -17.03
N VAL A 107 15.84 9.68 -16.82
CA VAL A 107 15.80 8.65 -17.85
C VAL A 107 14.34 8.42 -18.24
N THR A 108 14.03 8.60 -19.52
CA THR A 108 12.68 8.35 -20.07
C THR A 108 12.34 6.87 -19.98
N LEU A 109 11.16 6.58 -19.46
CA LEU A 109 10.55 5.26 -19.51
C LEU A 109 9.86 5.07 -20.85
N THR A 110 9.97 3.86 -21.40
CA THR A 110 9.22 3.43 -22.58
C THR A 110 8.31 2.25 -22.23
N PHE A 111 7.34 1.99 -23.10
CA PHE A 111 6.43 0.85 -23.01
C PHE A 111 6.41 0.16 -24.36
N ASP A 112 7.03 -1.02 -24.45
CA ASP A 112 7.23 -1.74 -25.71
C ASP A 112 8.00 -0.92 -26.75
N GLY A 113 8.99 -0.13 -26.29
CA GLY A 113 9.83 0.76 -27.11
C GLY A 113 9.28 2.17 -27.34
N GLU A 114 8.01 2.42 -26.99
CA GLU A 114 7.34 3.70 -27.22
C GLU A 114 7.35 4.60 -25.98
N THR A 115 7.54 5.91 -26.15
CA THR A 115 7.58 6.88 -25.04
C THR A 115 6.20 7.26 -24.49
N SER A 116 5.15 6.86 -25.19
CA SER A 116 3.75 7.11 -24.83
C SER A 116 2.91 5.87 -25.05
N ARG A 117 1.82 5.73 -24.29
CA ARG A 117 0.96 4.53 -24.33
C ARG A 117 -0.48 4.88 -24.01
N ASP A 118 -1.41 4.35 -24.80
CA ASP A 118 -2.83 4.35 -24.44
C ASP A 118 -3.13 3.20 -23.47
N VAL A 119 -3.87 3.49 -22.41
CA VAL A 119 -4.20 2.56 -21.33
C VAL A 119 -5.70 2.35 -21.31
N THR A 120 -6.08 1.07 -21.33
CA THR A 120 -7.48 0.64 -21.27
C THR A 120 -7.89 0.25 -19.85
N PRO A 121 -9.21 0.28 -19.53
CA PRO A 121 -9.72 -0.21 -18.26
C PRO A 121 -9.15 -1.59 -17.92
N ASP A 122 -8.72 -1.77 -16.67
CA ASP A 122 -8.19 -3.03 -16.13
C ASP A 122 -6.85 -3.51 -16.69
N GLU A 123 -6.24 -2.74 -17.60
CA GLU A 123 -4.94 -3.07 -18.15
C GLU A 123 -3.84 -3.07 -17.07
N HIS A 124 -2.96 -4.05 -17.20
CA HIS A 124 -1.71 -4.15 -16.45
C HIS A 124 -0.58 -3.64 -17.35
N ILE A 125 0.03 -2.52 -16.99
CA ILE A 125 1.14 -1.93 -17.74
C ILE A 125 2.46 -2.11 -17.00
N VAL A 126 3.51 -2.46 -17.74
CA VAL A 126 4.89 -2.57 -17.26
C VAL A 126 5.77 -1.77 -18.21
N SER A 127 6.64 -0.93 -17.69
CA SER A 127 7.63 -0.23 -18.53
C SER A 127 8.75 -1.16 -18.98
N ASP A 128 9.44 -0.78 -20.04
CA ASP A 128 10.75 -1.31 -20.37
C ASP A 128 11.76 -1.01 -19.24
N PRO A 129 12.83 -1.81 -19.12
CA PRO A 129 13.82 -1.61 -18.07
C PRO A 129 14.72 -0.41 -18.40
N VAL A 130 14.97 0.44 -17.41
CA VAL A 130 15.92 1.55 -17.50
C VAL A 130 17.00 1.39 -16.45
N ARG A 131 18.27 1.54 -16.85
CA ARG A 131 19.38 1.44 -15.91
C ARG A 131 19.56 2.75 -15.17
N LEU A 132 19.47 2.71 -13.84
CA LEU A 132 19.57 3.88 -12.98
C LEU A 132 20.43 3.58 -11.75
N THR A 133 21.23 4.56 -11.35
CA THR A 133 22.00 4.50 -10.11
C THR A 133 21.35 5.42 -9.08
N ILE A 134 20.97 4.86 -7.93
CA ILE A 134 20.51 5.63 -6.77
C ILE A 134 21.57 5.51 -5.68
N PRO A 135 22.34 6.56 -5.39
CA PRO A 135 23.33 6.54 -4.31
C PRO A 135 22.72 6.28 -2.93
N ASP A 136 23.57 5.93 -1.96
CA ASP A 136 23.15 5.78 -0.57
C ASP A 136 22.57 7.10 -0.03
N GLY A 137 21.40 7.02 0.59
CA GLY A 137 20.70 8.18 1.14
C GLY A 137 19.99 9.07 0.11
N HIS A 138 20.04 8.73 -1.18
CA HIS A 138 19.30 9.42 -2.23
C HIS A 138 17.89 8.82 -2.41
N TYR A 139 17.01 9.62 -3.00
CA TYR A 139 15.65 9.22 -3.33
C TYR A 139 15.57 8.75 -4.78
N LEU A 140 14.67 7.82 -5.06
CA LEU A 140 14.15 7.59 -6.41
C LEU A 140 13.12 8.68 -6.71
N ALA A 141 13.34 9.45 -7.77
CA ALA A 141 12.33 10.38 -8.29
C ALA A 141 11.58 9.73 -9.45
N PHE A 142 10.28 9.99 -9.50
CA PHE A 142 9.38 9.56 -10.56
C PHE A 142 8.55 10.75 -11.04
N GLU A 143 8.38 10.86 -12.35
CA GLU A 143 7.41 11.77 -12.95
C GLU A 143 6.70 11.11 -14.12
N TRP A 144 5.40 11.37 -14.25
CA TRP A 144 4.68 11.08 -15.48
C TRP A 144 3.63 12.15 -15.78
N GLU A 145 3.31 12.28 -17.07
CA GLU A 145 2.21 13.06 -17.58
C GLU A 145 1.17 12.13 -18.20
N ILE A 146 -0.08 12.30 -17.79
CA ILE A 146 -1.24 11.53 -18.25
C ILE A 146 -2.27 12.49 -18.84
N ILE A 147 -2.92 12.10 -19.92
CA ILE A 147 -4.12 12.77 -20.45
C ILE A 147 -5.27 11.77 -20.46
N GLY A 148 -6.34 12.06 -19.71
CA GLY A 148 -7.52 11.20 -19.68
C GLY A 148 -8.44 11.50 -18.52
N ASP A 149 -9.30 10.54 -18.20
CA ASP A 149 -10.25 10.61 -17.10
C ASP A 149 -10.40 9.24 -16.43
N GLY A 150 -10.88 9.22 -15.19
CA GLY A 150 -11.11 8.00 -14.45
C GLY A 150 -9.83 7.27 -14.03
N ILE A 151 -8.82 8.00 -13.56
CA ILE A 151 -7.48 7.44 -13.26
C ILE A 151 -7.41 6.91 -11.81
N PRO A 152 -7.21 5.61 -11.59
CA PRO A 152 -6.98 5.04 -10.26
C PRO A 152 -5.81 5.69 -9.51
N CYS A 153 -6.02 5.97 -8.22
CA CYS A 153 -5.03 6.61 -7.37
C CYS A 153 -5.30 6.32 -5.88
N THR A 154 -4.44 6.84 -5.01
CA THR A 154 -4.68 6.93 -3.56
C THR A 154 -4.77 8.41 -3.16
N PRO A 155 -5.80 8.81 -2.38
CA PRO A 155 -5.96 10.18 -1.91
C PRO A 155 -4.98 10.50 -0.76
N ASP A 156 -4.45 9.45 -0.12
CA ASP A 156 -3.73 9.56 1.15
C ASP A 156 -2.37 8.86 1.07
N SER A 157 -1.59 9.18 0.03
CA SER A 157 -0.23 8.66 -0.10
C SER A 157 0.66 9.08 1.07
N ARG A 158 1.54 8.19 1.50
CA ARG A 158 2.62 8.49 2.46
C ARG A 158 3.92 8.94 1.79
N ALA A 159 3.98 8.91 0.46
CA ALA A 159 5.10 9.44 -0.30
C ALA A 159 5.11 10.98 -0.31
N LEU A 160 6.27 11.56 -0.63
CA LEU A 160 6.34 12.98 -1.01
C LEU A 160 5.85 13.11 -2.45
N THR A 161 4.66 13.69 -2.63
CA THR A 161 3.98 13.76 -3.93
C THR A 161 3.55 15.17 -4.29
N PHE A 162 3.62 15.49 -5.58
CA PHE A 162 3.15 16.74 -6.17
C PHE A 162 2.31 16.43 -7.39
N VAL A 163 1.19 17.11 -7.53
CA VAL A 163 0.27 16.92 -8.66
C VAL A 163 -0.05 18.27 -9.28
N ASP A 164 0.03 18.35 -10.60
CA ASP A 164 -0.43 19.47 -11.41
C ASP A 164 -1.58 18.98 -12.29
N THR A 165 -2.76 19.58 -12.11
CA THR A 165 -3.96 19.32 -12.92
C THR A 165 -4.24 20.45 -13.91
N GLY A 166 -3.28 21.36 -14.15
CA GLY A 166 -3.41 22.53 -15.02
C GLY A 166 -3.41 23.87 -14.27
N ASP A 167 -3.34 23.84 -12.94
CA ASP A 167 -3.33 25.02 -12.06
C ASP A 167 -1.96 25.20 -11.37
N GLY A 168 -0.94 24.46 -11.81
CA GLY A 168 0.38 24.40 -11.18
C GLY A 168 0.50 23.23 -10.20
N TYR A 169 1.72 22.94 -9.74
CA TYR A 169 1.93 21.86 -8.79
C TYR A 169 1.45 22.26 -7.40
N SER A 170 0.66 21.38 -6.82
CA SER A 170 0.30 21.43 -5.40
C SER A 170 0.91 20.23 -4.68
N SER A 171 1.62 20.49 -3.57
CA SER A 171 1.97 19.42 -2.63
C SER A 171 0.67 19.01 -1.92
N ALA A 172 0.41 17.71 -1.83
CA ALA A 172 -0.92 17.28 -1.42
C ALA A 172 -1.13 17.47 0.09
N ASP A 173 -2.11 18.28 0.48
CA ASP A 173 -3.07 17.96 1.54
C ASP A 173 -4.35 17.49 0.84
N GLY A 174 -4.55 16.18 0.72
CA GLY A 174 -5.78 15.59 0.15
C GLY A 174 -5.92 15.56 -1.38
N ILE A 175 -4.92 15.96 -2.17
CA ILE A 175 -4.95 15.78 -3.64
C ILE A 175 -4.48 14.36 -4.01
N PRO A 176 -5.34 13.54 -4.64
CA PRO A 176 -4.96 12.19 -5.04
C PRO A 176 -3.87 12.21 -6.11
N CYS A 177 -2.81 11.44 -5.89
CA CYS A 177 -1.70 11.30 -6.83
C CYS A 177 -1.79 9.93 -7.53
N PRO A 178 -1.93 9.88 -8.87
CA PRO A 178 -1.85 8.64 -9.60
C PRO A 178 -0.38 8.19 -9.58
N LEU A 179 -0.11 7.06 -8.93
CA LEU A 179 1.22 6.47 -8.84
C LEU A 179 1.19 5.03 -9.39
N PRO A 180 2.31 4.54 -9.95
CA PRO A 180 2.54 3.12 -10.19
C PRO A 180 2.23 2.27 -8.95
N ALA A 181 1.69 1.08 -9.20
CA ALA A 181 1.45 0.08 -8.17
C ALA A 181 2.77 -0.51 -7.63
N MET A 182 3.87 -0.45 -8.39
CA MET A 182 5.20 -0.84 -7.91
C MET A 182 6.30 -0.09 -8.66
N PHE A 183 7.32 0.33 -7.91
CA PHE A 183 8.62 0.76 -8.42
C PHE A 183 9.60 -0.40 -8.23
N ALA A 184 9.89 -1.09 -9.32
CA ALA A 184 10.55 -2.38 -9.30
C ALA A 184 11.98 -2.28 -9.79
N CYS A 185 12.91 -3.03 -9.22
CA CYS A 185 14.25 -3.18 -9.77
C CYS A 185 14.74 -4.63 -9.67
N ASP A 186 15.79 -4.97 -10.42
CA ASP A 186 16.41 -6.30 -10.42
C ASP A 186 17.50 -6.48 -9.35
N ARG A 187 17.32 -5.82 -8.20
CA ARG A 187 18.19 -6.00 -7.03
C ARG A 187 18.18 -7.43 -6.52
N PRO A 188 19.27 -7.91 -5.89
CA PRO A 188 19.26 -9.19 -5.18
C PRO A 188 18.28 -9.14 -4.00
N TYR A 189 17.64 -10.28 -3.73
CA TYR A 189 16.73 -10.47 -2.60
C TYR A 189 16.76 -11.92 -2.13
N ARG A 190 16.37 -12.15 -0.88
CA ARG A 190 16.20 -13.47 -0.26
C ARG A 190 14.77 -13.98 -0.41
N LYS A 191 13.79 -13.19 0.01
CA LYS A 191 12.35 -13.41 -0.23
C LYS A 191 11.64 -12.12 -0.62
N ARG A 192 10.51 -12.26 -1.28
CA ARG A 192 9.51 -11.22 -1.51
C ARG A 192 8.48 -11.29 -0.39
N ILE A 193 8.27 -10.19 0.31
CA ILE A 193 7.38 -10.11 1.46
C ILE A 193 6.36 -9.01 1.19
N ALA A 194 5.08 -9.35 1.23
CA ALA A 194 4.01 -8.37 1.17
C ALA A 194 3.43 -8.09 2.57
N PHE A 195 3.29 -6.82 2.91
CA PHE A 195 2.46 -6.37 4.03
C PHE A 195 1.07 -6.05 3.48
N LEU A 196 0.08 -6.83 3.86
CA LEU A 196 -1.28 -6.76 3.34
C LEU A 196 -2.23 -6.29 4.44
N GLY A 197 -2.91 -5.17 4.23
CA GLY A 197 -3.80 -4.61 5.25
C GLY A 197 -4.41 -3.27 4.89
N ASP A 198 -4.88 -2.55 5.89
CA ASP A 198 -5.63 -1.30 5.72
C ASP A 198 -4.77 -0.01 5.85
N SER A 199 -5.38 1.09 6.27
CA SER A 199 -4.73 2.38 6.56
C SER A 199 -3.59 2.29 7.55
N ILE A 200 -3.67 1.39 8.54
CA ILE A 200 -2.61 1.18 9.54
C ILE A 200 -1.38 0.58 8.87
N THR A 201 -1.57 -0.33 7.90
CA THR A 201 -0.49 -0.92 7.10
C THR A 201 0.06 0.08 6.09
N GLN A 202 -0.82 0.87 5.47
CA GLN A 202 -0.43 1.96 4.56
C GLN A 202 0.46 3.00 5.26
N GLY A 203 0.19 3.23 6.55
CA GLY A 203 0.92 4.18 7.40
C GLY A 203 0.18 5.48 7.70
N CYS A 204 -1.15 5.53 7.51
CA CYS A 204 -1.97 6.61 8.06
C CYS A 204 -1.71 6.73 9.57
N GLY A 205 -1.66 7.96 10.08
CA GLY A 205 -1.23 8.25 11.45
C GLY A 205 0.25 8.67 11.55
N THR A 206 1.08 8.27 10.59
CA THR A 206 2.49 8.66 10.53
C THR A 206 2.74 9.81 9.55
N GLY A 207 3.78 10.59 9.79
CA GLY A 207 4.20 11.69 8.95
C GLY A 207 4.59 11.26 7.55
N ARG A 208 4.20 12.07 6.56
CA ARG A 208 4.54 11.84 5.16
C ARG A 208 6.05 11.86 4.97
N ASN A 209 6.52 10.98 4.11
CA ASN A 209 7.93 10.82 3.78
C ASN A 209 8.85 10.44 4.97
N LEU A 210 8.28 10.06 6.13
CA LEU A 210 9.06 9.67 7.31
C LEU A 210 9.27 8.16 7.43
N TYR A 211 8.43 7.35 6.76
CA TYR A 211 8.48 5.87 6.83
C TYR A 211 8.30 5.35 8.26
N GLY A 212 7.55 6.10 9.08
CA GLY A 212 7.33 5.79 10.50
C GLY A 212 6.40 4.62 10.74
N MET A 213 5.68 4.17 9.71
CA MET A 213 4.74 3.05 9.81
C MET A 213 5.46 1.73 10.07
N TRP A 214 4.80 0.83 10.80
CA TRP A 214 5.37 -0.45 11.24
C TRP A 214 5.89 -1.29 10.05
N ALA A 215 5.16 -1.35 8.93
CA ALA A 215 5.56 -2.08 7.73
C ALA A 215 6.88 -1.54 7.14
N GLY A 216 7.03 -0.20 7.07
CA GLY A 216 8.26 0.43 6.59
C GLY A 216 9.44 0.21 7.54
N ARG A 217 9.19 0.22 8.86
CA ARG A 217 10.22 -0.06 9.87
C ARG A 217 10.67 -1.52 9.85
N ILE A 218 9.75 -2.47 9.72
CA ILE A 218 10.11 -3.90 9.59
C ILE A 218 10.89 -4.13 8.30
N ALA A 219 10.51 -3.48 7.20
CA ALA A 219 11.26 -3.55 5.95
C ALA A 219 12.73 -3.13 6.14
N ALA A 220 12.96 -2.01 6.84
CA ALA A 220 14.31 -1.55 7.16
C ALA A 220 15.10 -2.50 8.09
N MET A 221 14.43 -3.37 8.85
CA MET A 221 15.06 -4.39 9.70
C MET A 221 15.44 -5.67 8.92
N MET A 222 14.99 -5.83 7.67
CA MET A 222 15.20 -7.02 6.84
C MET A 222 15.68 -6.64 5.41
N PRO A 223 16.78 -5.91 5.26
CA PRO A 223 17.22 -5.34 3.98
C PRO A 223 17.56 -6.39 2.91
N GLU A 224 17.79 -7.64 3.30
CA GLU A 224 18.00 -8.76 2.39
C GLU A 224 16.72 -9.21 1.67
N ASN A 225 15.54 -8.82 2.16
CA ASN A 225 14.26 -9.14 1.57
C ASN A 225 13.74 -7.99 0.70
N ALA A 226 12.79 -8.30 -0.18
CA ALA A 226 12.08 -7.32 -0.98
C ALA A 226 10.68 -7.09 -0.44
N VAL A 227 10.38 -5.87 0.01
CA VAL A 227 9.11 -5.57 0.65
C VAL A 227 8.18 -4.83 -0.30
N TRP A 228 6.96 -5.34 -0.41
CA TRP A 228 5.86 -4.65 -1.02
C TRP A 228 4.78 -4.32 0.01
N ASN A 229 4.64 -3.03 0.33
CA ASN A 229 3.55 -2.57 1.18
C ASN A 229 2.27 -2.46 0.33
N LEU A 230 1.33 -3.37 0.59
CA LEU A 230 0.00 -3.43 -0.02
C LEU A 230 -1.09 -2.91 0.94
N GLY A 231 -0.71 -2.15 1.96
CA GLY A 231 -1.61 -1.43 2.84
C GLY A 231 -2.38 -0.35 2.10
N LEU A 232 -3.68 -0.23 2.39
CA LEU A 232 -4.57 0.71 1.70
C LEU A 232 -5.66 1.25 2.64
N GLY A 233 -5.77 2.56 2.74
CA GLY A 233 -6.76 3.23 3.58
C GLY A 233 -8.18 2.83 3.23
N TRP A 234 -9.05 2.75 4.23
CA TRP A 234 -10.41 2.17 4.09
C TRP A 234 -10.46 0.72 3.59
N GLY A 235 -9.30 0.08 3.43
CA GLY A 235 -9.14 -1.28 2.95
C GLY A 235 -9.97 -2.28 3.73
N ARG A 236 -10.74 -3.10 3.01
CA ARG A 236 -11.54 -4.21 3.55
C ARG A 236 -11.09 -5.53 2.94
N GLY A 237 -11.09 -6.58 3.73
CA GLY A 237 -10.68 -7.92 3.32
C GLY A 237 -11.78 -8.58 2.52
N SER A 238 -13.04 -8.20 2.76
CA SER A 238 -14.13 -8.57 1.86
C SER A 238 -13.91 -8.04 0.44
N ASP A 239 -13.29 -6.85 0.32
CA ASP A 239 -12.99 -6.24 -0.98
C ASP A 239 -11.81 -6.91 -1.65
N MET A 240 -10.80 -7.28 -0.86
CA MET A 240 -9.64 -8.06 -1.31
C MET A 240 -10.01 -9.47 -1.76
N LEU A 241 -10.93 -10.13 -1.05
CA LEU A 241 -11.42 -11.47 -1.36
C LEU A 241 -12.43 -11.46 -2.52
N ALA A 242 -13.03 -10.30 -2.82
CA ALA A 242 -14.04 -10.20 -3.86
C ALA A 242 -13.44 -10.55 -5.24
N PRO A 243 -14.08 -11.45 -5.99
CA PRO A 243 -13.62 -11.79 -7.32
C PRO A 243 -13.82 -10.63 -8.28
N LYS A 244 -13.06 -10.65 -9.38
CA LYS A 244 -13.25 -9.83 -10.57
C LYS A 244 -13.35 -10.75 -11.77
N ASP A 245 -14.47 -10.70 -12.50
CA ASP A 245 -14.72 -11.53 -13.70
C ASP A 245 -14.50 -13.04 -13.46
N ASN A 246 -14.92 -13.54 -12.29
CA ASN A 246 -14.69 -14.91 -11.78
C ASN A 246 -13.24 -15.28 -11.47
N ASP A 247 -12.32 -14.31 -11.47
CA ASP A 247 -10.93 -14.46 -11.08
C ASP A 247 -10.61 -13.61 -9.82
N THR A 248 -9.35 -13.61 -9.42
CA THR A 248 -8.81 -12.89 -8.27
C THR A 248 -8.72 -11.40 -8.55
N GLY A 249 -9.29 -10.58 -7.66
CA GLY A 249 -9.16 -9.12 -7.72
C GLY A 249 -7.71 -8.65 -7.66
N SER A 250 -7.44 -7.48 -8.24
CA SER A 250 -6.07 -6.97 -8.44
C SER A 250 -5.28 -6.80 -7.13
N TRP A 251 -5.96 -6.57 -6.01
CA TRP A 251 -5.31 -6.40 -4.72
C TRP A 251 -4.72 -7.71 -4.19
N LEU A 252 -5.53 -8.77 -4.13
CA LEU A 252 -5.09 -10.09 -3.69
C LEU A 252 -4.11 -10.70 -4.70
N TRP A 253 -4.33 -10.47 -6.00
CA TRP A 253 -3.42 -10.93 -7.05
C TRP A 253 -1.99 -10.38 -6.85
N LYS A 254 -1.85 -9.11 -6.43
CA LYS A 254 -0.54 -8.53 -6.09
C LYS A 254 0.10 -9.24 -4.89
N ALA A 255 -0.68 -9.56 -3.87
CA ALA A 255 -0.18 -10.30 -2.71
C ALA A 255 0.34 -11.69 -3.10
N MET A 256 -0.35 -12.38 -4.01
CA MET A 256 0.05 -13.67 -4.58
C MET A 256 1.35 -13.65 -5.40
N GLN A 257 1.92 -12.47 -5.70
CA GLN A 257 3.22 -12.37 -6.39
C GLN A 257 4.42 -12.45 -5.43
N ASN A 258 4.20 -12.69 -4.14
CA ASN A 258 5.23 -12.68 -3.09
C ASN A 258 5.45 -14.08 -2.53
N ASP A 259 6.53 -14.29 -1.76
CA ASP A 259 6.81 -15.58 -1.13
C ASP A 259 6.15 -15.67 0.26
N VAL A 260 6.03 -14.53 0.94
CA VAL A 260 5.40 -14.40 2.26
C VAL A 260 4.41 -13.23 2.26
N VAL A 261 3.25 -13.41 2.88
CA VAL A 261 2.28 -12.35 3.17
C VAL A 261 2.09 -12.22 4.67
N ILE A 262 2.30 -11.01 5.18
CA ILE A 262 1.94 -10.62 6.55
C ILE A 262 0.60 -9.91 6.47
N MET A 263 -0.45 -10.57 6.95
CA MET A 263 -1.84 -10.13 6.80
C MET A 263 -2.34 -9.48 8.09
N THR A 264 -2.54 -8.15 8.05
CA THR A 264 -3.04 -7.33 9.16
C THR A 264 -4.35 -6.67 8.77
N TYR A 265 -5.45 -7.22 9.27
CA TYR A 265 -6.76 -6.94 8.69
C TYR A 265 -7.89 -7.09 9.71
N GLY A 266 -8.93 -6.24 9.60
CA GLY A 266 -10.20 -6.40 10.30
C GLY A 266 -10.85 -5.10 10.76
N VAL A 267 -10.06 -4.00 10.87
CA VAL A 267 -10.53 -2.73 11.44
C VAL A 267 -11.72 -2.17 10.65
N ASN A 268 -11.58 -1.99 9.34
CA ASN A 268 -12.64 -1.36 8.52
C ASN A 268 -13.88 -2.24 8.36
N ASP A 269 -13.76 -3.55 8.51
CA ASP A 269 -14.90 -4.46 8.40
C ASP A 269 -15.73 -4.43 9.68
N LEU A 270 -15.06 -4.33 10.83
CA LEU A 270 -15.73 -4.14 12.12
C LEU A 270 -16.31 -2.72 12.29
N LEU A 271 -15.85 -1.73 11.53
CA LEU A 271 -16.36 -0.35 11.57
C LEU A 271 -17.42 -0.06 10.51
N SER A 272 -17.15 -0.41 9.26
CA SER A 272 -17.97 -0.08 8.09
C SER A 272 -18.64 -1.30 7.46
N GLY A 273 -18.06 -2.48 7.65
CA GLY A 273 -18.49 -3.73 7.03
C GLY A 273 -18.22 -3.79 5.53
N ARG A 274 -18.46 -4.96 4.96
CA ARG A 274 -18.25 -5.21 3.53
C ARG A 274 -19.06 -4.25 2.65
N TYR A 275 -18.52 -3.91 1.48
CA TYR A 275 -19.27 -3.07 0.54
C TYR A 275 -20.57 -3.76 0.09
N ARG A 276 -21.68 -3.02 0.23
CA ARG A 276 -23.03 -3.41 -0.18
C ARG A 276 -23.61 -2.29 -1.04
N GLU A 277 -24.06 -2.65 -2.24
CA GLU A 277 -24.62 -1.70 -3.21
C GLU A 277 -25.84 -0.99 -2.62
N ASN A 278 -26.75 -1.76 -2.00
CA ASN A 278 -27.90 -1.22 -1.32
C ASN A 278 -27.50 -0.58 0.02
N ALA A 279 -27.72 0.73 0.12
CA ALA A 279 -27.38 1.51 1.30
C ALA A 279 -28.10 1.04 2.58
N SER A 280 -29.32 0.49 2.47
CA SER A 280 -30.07 0.00 3.64
C SER A 280 -29.52 -1.29 4.24
N GLU A 281 -28.65 -2.00 3.51
CA GLU A 281 -28.02 -3.23 3.97
C GLU A 281 -26.65 -2.99 4.61
N ARG A 282 -26.11 -1.77 4.50
CA ARG A 282 -24.80 -1.41 5.03
C ARG A 282 -24.83 -1.49 6.55
N ARG A 283 -23.94 -2.33 7.08
CA ARG A 283 -23.70 -2.50 8.52
C ARG A 283 -22.26 -2.99 8.72
N PRO A 284 -21.67 -2.77 9.90
CA PRO A 284 -20.48 -3.49 10.33
C PRO A 284 -20.61 -5.00 10.15
N ASP A 285 -19.51 -5.65 9.78
CA ASP A 285 -19.43 -7.09 9.73
C ASP A 285 -19.36 -7.67 11.16
N THR A 286 -19.97 -8.82 11.37
CA THR A 286 -19.85 -9.61 12.60
C THR A 286 -18.49 -10.30 12.67
N ALA A 287 -18.07 -10.74 13.85
CA ALA A 287 -16.83 -11.50 14.02
C ALA A 287 -16.82 -12.76 13.14
N GLY A 288 -17.95 -13.47 13.01
CA GLY A 288 -18.05 -14.63 12.13
C GLY A 288 -17.83 -14.30 10.66
N GLU A 289 -18.33 -13.15 10.19
CA GLU A 289 -18.12 -12.65 8.83
C GLU A 289 -16.66 -12.27 8.57
N VAL A 290 -16.01 -11.60 9.54
CA VAL A 290 -14.59 -11.24 9.45
C VAL A 290 -13.71 -12.48 9.49
N VAL A 291 -13.99 -13.43 10.38
CA VAL A 291 -13.29 -14.73 10.45
C VAL A 291 -13.41 -15.51 9.15
N ALA A 292 -14.60 -15.59 8.57
CA ALA A 292 -14.79 -16.26 7.28
C ALA A 292 -13.96 -15.61 6.16
N THR A 293 -13.89 -14.27 6.13
CA THR A 293 -13.03 -13.54 5.19
C THR A 293 -11.54 -13.83 5.43
N ILE A 294 -11.08 -13.83 6.69
CA ILE A 294 -9.69 -14.18 7.05
C ILE A 294 -9.34 -15.58 6.55
N CYS A 295 -10.19 -16.58 6.82
CA CYS A 295 -10.00 -17.95 6.36
C CYS A 295 -9.92 -18.03 4.83
N GLY A 296 -10.87 -17.41 4.11
CA GLY A 296 -10.88 -17.43 2.65
C GLY A 296 -9.65 -16.74 2.01
N LEU A 297 -9.11 -15.70 2.64
CA LEU A 297 -7.87 -15.06 2.21
C LEU A 297 -6.65 -15.98 2.43
N ILE A 298 -6.57 -16.64 3.59
CA ILE A 298 -5.51 -17.61 3.89
C ILE A 298 -5.54 -18.76 2.87
N GLU A 299 -6.70 -19.34 2.63
CA GLU A 299 -6.89 -20.43 1.65
C GLU A 299 -6.38 -20.02 0.27
N LYS A 300 -6.84 -18.88 -0.26
CA LYS A 300 -6.39 -18.40 -1.58
C LYS A 300 -4.88 -18.16 -1.65
N LEU A 301 -4.27 -17.62 -0.58
CA LEU A 301 -2.82 -17.38 -0.54
C LEU A 301 -2.04 -18.70 -0.46
N GLN A 302 -2.46 -19.63 0.39
CA GLN A 302 -1.79 -20.93 0.54
C GLN A 302 -1.96 -21.83 -0.70
N ASP A 303 -3.12 -21.80 -1.35
CA ASP A 303 -3.35 -22.47 -2.63
C ASP A 303 -2.42 -21.95 -3.73
N ALA A 304 -2.05 -20.66 -3.66
CA ALA A 304 -1.05 -20.06 -4.54
C ALA A 304 0.40 -20.35 -4.10
N GLY A 305 0.61 -21.12 -3.03
CA GLY A 305 1.92 -21.50 -2.49
C GLY A 305 2.57 -20.43 -1.59
N ILE A 306 1.79 -19.47 -1.10
CA ILE A 306 2.31 -18.33 -0.32
C ILE A 306 2.29 -18.65 1.17
N GLU A 307 3.40 -18.36 1.85
CA GLU A 307 3.47 -18.45 3.30
C GLU A 307 2.69 -17.29 3.95
N VAL A 308 1.80 -17.59 4.90
CA VAL A 308 1.00 -16.57 5.59
C VAL A 308 1.43 -16.40 7.04
N ILE A 309 1.72 -15.16 7.41
CA ILE A 309 1.76 -14.71 8.81
C ILE A 309 0.47 -13.95 9.07
N LEU A 310 -0.36 -14.49 9.97
CA LEU A 310 -1.61 -13.87 10.38
C LEU A 310 -1.33 -12.90 11.53
N SER A 311 -1.72 -11.64 11.36
CA SER A 311 -1.66 -10.66 12.44
C SER A 311 -2.97 -10.62 13.22
N THR A 312 -2.91 -10.29 14.52
CA THR A 312 -4.11 -9.85 15.25
C THR A 312 -4.66 -8.54 14.67
N VAL A 313 -5.96 -8.28 14.88
CA VAL A 313 -6.60 -7.02 14.48
C VAL A 313 -6.18 -5.92 15.46
N PRO A 314 -5.54 -4.83 15.00
CA PRO A 314 -5.10 -3.75 15.86
C PRO A 314 -6.23 -3.15 16.72
N PRO A 315 -5.92 -2.58 17.90
CA PRO A 315 -6.86 -1.76 18.63
C PRO A 315 -7.22 -0.51 17.81
N PHE A 316 -8.46 -0.04 17.94
CA PHE A 316 -8.97 1.12 17.21
C PHE A 316 -10.12 1.76 18.01
N ASP A 317 -10.58 2.94 17.62
CA ASP A 317 -11.73 3.60 18.26
C ASP A 317 -13.07 2.91 17.91
N TYR A 318 -13.28 1.71 18.46
CA TYR A 318 -14.48 0.90 18.25
C TYR A 318 -15.63 1.35 19.16
N SER A 319 -16.85 1.34 18.60
CA SER A 319 -18.07 1.37 19.42
C SER A 319 -18.14 0.16 20.36
N PRO A 320 -18.92 0.20 21.45
CA PRO A 320 -19.04 -0.94 22.37
C PRO A 320 -19.46 -2.25 21.67
N ALA A 321 -20.34 -2.18 20.67
CA ALA A 321 -20.75 -3.34 19.89
C ALA A 321 -19.60 -3.87 19.02
N ALA A 322 -18.95 -2.99 18.24
CA ALA A 322 -17.79 -3.36 17.42
C ALA A 322 -16.63 -3.89 18.26
N LYS A 323 -16.45 -3.41 19.50
CA LYS A 323 -15.42 -3.90 20.42
C LYS A 323 -15.66 -5.36 20.83
N ASN A 324 -16.91 -5.78 21.01
CA ASN A 324 -17.22 -7.18 21.30
C ASN A 324 -16.89 -8.08 20.11
N GLU A 325 -17.22 -7.63 18.89
CA GLU A 325 -16.87 -8.34 17.66
C GLU A 325 -15.34 -8.40 17.47
N TRP A 326 -14.63 -7.28 17.64
CA TRP A 326 -13.17 -7.20 17.61
C TRP A 326 -12.50 -8.20 18.57
N ARG A 327 -12.95 -8.25 19.83
CA ARG A 327 -12.47 -9.24 20.82
C ARG A 327 -12.71 -10.66 20.35
N ALA A 328 -13.90 -10.94 19.80
CA ALA A 328 -14.24 -12.27 19.31
C ALA A 328 -13.35 -12.69 18.12
N VAL A 329 -13.04 -11.77 17.20
CA VAL A 329 -12.08 -12.01 16.10
C VAL A 329 -10.69 -12.31 16.66
N ASN A 330 -10.15 -11.46 17.53
CA ASN A 330 -8.79 -11.64 18.09
C ASN A 330 -8.66 -12.93 18.91
N LEU A 331 -9.71 -13.33 19.64
CA LEU A 331 -9.75 -14.63 20.33
C LEU A 331 -9.76 -15.83 19.37
N ALA A 332 -10.27 -15.67 18.15
CA ALA A 332 -10.30 -16.74 17.15
C ALA A 332 -8.97 -16.88 16.39
N ILE A 333 -8.20 -15.80 16.23
CA ILE A 333 -6.98 -15.76 15.40
C ILE A 333 -5.95 -16.86 15.73
N PRO A 334 -5.60 -17.14 17.00
CA PRO A 334 -4.68 -18.24 17.31
C PRO A 334 -5.17 -19.60 16.83
N ARG A 335 -6.48 -19.88 16.97
CA ARG A 335 -7.08 -21.14 16.51
C ARG A 335 -7.13 -21.24 14.99
N ILE A 336 -7.38 -20.13 14.30
CA ILE A 336 -7.32 -20.04 12.84
C ILE A 336 -5.89 -20.31 12.38
N ALA A 337 -4.90 -19.67 13.02
CA ALA A 337 -3.51 -19.86 12.68
C ALA A 337 -3.08 -21.32 12.86
N ASP A 338 -3.47 -21.98 13.97
CA ASP A 338 -3.21 -23.40 14.17
C ASP A 338 -3.88 -24.29 13.10
N LEU A 339 -5.12 -23.99 12.73
CA LEU A 339 -5.88 -24.74 11.71
C LEU A 339 -5.20 -24.69 10.33
N TYR A 340 -4.70 -23.53 9.93
CA TYR A 340 -4.06 -23.32 8.63
C TYR A 340 -2.53 -23.42 8.67
N GLY A 341 -1.93 -23.72 9.83
CA GLY A 341 -0.47 -23.77 9.99
C GLY A 341 0.24 -22.42 9.82
N CYS A 342 -0.47 -21.31 10.05
CA CYS A 342 0.08 -19.96 9.96
C CYS A 342 0.85 -19.58 11.25
N ARG A 343 1.80 -18.66 11.13
CA ARG A 343 2.42 -18.01 12.30
C ARG A 343 1.61 -16.78 12.69
N VAL A 344 1.57 -16.47 14.00
CA VAL A 344 0.86 -15.29 14.52
C VAL A 344 1.80 -14.14 14.84
N TYR A 345 1.50 -12.96 14.29
CA TYR A 345 2.05 -11.67 14.70
C TYR A 345 1.04 -10.94 15.59
N ASP A 346 1.33 -10.82 16.88
CA ASP A 346 0.43 -10.17 17.81
C ASP A 346 0.67 -8.65 17.85
N ILE A 347 0.21 -7.95 16.80
CA ILE A 347 0.31 -6.49 16.71
C ILE A 347 -0.62 -5.79 17.72
N GLU A 348 -1.74 -6.43 18.07
CA GLU A 348 -2.69 -5.91 19.03
C GLU A 348 -2.04 -5.72 20.39
N ALA A 349 -1.41 -6.75 20.94
CA ALA A 349 -0.69 -6.69 22.20
C ALA A 349 0.49 -5.70 22.19
N ALA A 350 1.02 -5.36 21.01
CA ALA A 350 2.07 -4.35 20.87
C ALA A 350 1.53 -2.91 20.90
N LEU A 351 0.28 -2.71 20.49
CA LEU A 351 -0.36 -1.41 20.35
C LEU A 351 -1.36 -1.10 21.48
N ASP A 352 -1.85 -2.11 22.20
CA ASP A 352 -2.65 -1.98 23.42
C ASP A 352 -1.74 -2.03 24.66
N ASN A 353 -2.06 -1.22 25.67
CA ASN A 353 -1.37 -1.21 26.96
C ASN A 353 -1.95 -2.21 27.96
N SER A 354 -3.14 -2.74 27.68
CA SER A 354 -3.85 -3.56 28.65
C SER A 354 -3.53 -5.04 28.45
N ALA A 355 -3.27 -5.75 29.55
CA ALA A 355 -3.13 -7.21 29.52
C ALA A 355 -4.48 -7.94 29.29
N ALA A 356 -5.58 -7.22 29.05
CA ALA A 356 -6.94 -7.75 29.01
C ALA A 356 -7.90 -6.87 28.16
N PHE A 357 -7.66 -6.72 26.86
CA PHE A 357 -8.62 -6.19 25.88
C PHE A 357 -9.23 -4.81 26.21
N GLY A 358 -8.40 -3.88 26.66
CA GLY A 358 -8.67 -2.46 26.85
C GLY A 358 -8.77 -1.77 25.50
N ASN A 359 -9.60 -0.73 25.38
CA ASN A 359 -9.69 0.03 24.12
C ASN A 359 -8.71 1.21 24.16
N GLU A 360 -7.53 1.01 24.74
CA GLU A 360 -6.56 2.09 24.90
C GLU A 360 -5.68 2.06 23.66
N PHE A 361 -6.18 2.62 22.55
CA PHE A 361 -5.38 2.87 21.35
C PHE A 361 -4.30 3.93 21.66
N MET A 362 -3.29 3.57 22.47
CA MET A 362 -2.33 4.49 23.10
C MET A 362 -1.62 5.37 22.07
N TYR A 363 -1.32 4.79 20.91
CA TYR A 363 -0.61 5.44 19.82
C TYR A 363 -1.55 6.09 18.79
N GLY A 364 -2.83 6.25 19.14
CA GLY A 364 -3.89 6.68 18.24
C GLY A 364 -4.59 5.50 17.54
N ALA A 365 -5.82 5.72 17.08
CA ALA A 365 -6.55 4.74 16.27
C ALA A 365 -5.77 4.40 14.99
N HIS A 366 -5.12 5.40 14.39
CA HIS A 366 -4.07 5.23 13.41
C HIS A 366 -2.73 5.41 14.13
N PRO A 367 -1.93 4.34 14.33
CA PRO A 367 -0.68 4.41 15.08
C PRO A 367 0.27 5.48 14.53
N ASP A 368 0.73 6.35 15.41
CA ASP A 368 1.76 7.35 15.12
C ASP A 368 3.16 6.71 14.92
N GLU A 369 4.20 7.54 14.79
CA GLU A 369 5.58 7.07 14.64
C GLU A 369 6.03 6.15 15.77
N LYS A 370 5.56 6.40 17.00
CA LYS A 370 5.90 5.59 18.16
C LYS A 370 5.13 4.27 18.15
N GLY A 371 3.86 4.29 17.77
CA GLY A 371 3.07 3.10 17.51
C GLY A 371 3.70 2.20 16.45
N GLY A 372 4.16 2.78 15.35
CA GLY A 372 4.91 2.07 14.33
C GLY A 372 6.20 1.44 14.84
N GLU A 373 6.94 2.13 15.71
CA GLU A 373 8.17 1.63 16.35
C GLU A 373 7.90 0.42 17.25
N VAL A 374 6.91 0.50 18.15
CA VAL A 374 6.63 -0.60 19.10
C VAL A 374 6.08 -1.83 18.39
N ALA A 375 5.24 -1.65 17.36
CA ALA A 375 4.74 -2.73 16.54
C ALA A 375 5.90 -3.44 15.81
N ALA A 376 6.80 -2.69 15.18
CA ALA A 376 7.97 -3.26 14.51
C ALA A 376 8.91 -3.98 15.48
N GLU A 377 9.11 -3.44 16.69
CA GLU A 377 9.91 -4.09 17.73
C GLU A 377 9.29 -5.40 18.22
N ALA A 378 7.96 -5.47 18.36
CA ALA A 378 7.26 -6.71 18.69
C ALA A 378 7.48 -7.78 17.61
N PHE A 379 7.41 -7.39 16.33
CA PHE A 379 7.73 -8.27 15.21
C PHE A 379 9.18 -8.76 15.29
N ARG A 380 10.14 -7.85 15.49
CA ARG A 380 11.57 -8.19 15.62
C ARG A 380 11.83 -9.18 16.73
N LYS A 381 11.26 -8.98 17.92
CA LYS A 381 11.40 -9.91 19.06
C LYS A 381 10.87 -11.31 18.72
N ARG A 382 9.71 -11.38 18.09
CA ARG A 382 9.03 -12.64 17.78
C ARG A 382 9.70 -13.41 16.65
N PHE A 383 10.09 -12.73 15.59
CA PHE A 383 10.48 -13.36 14.33
C PHE A 383 11.96 -13.25 14.00
N LEU A 384 12.66 -12.22 14.50
CA LEU A 384 14.06 -11.97 14.11
C LEU A 384 15.06 -12.38 15.21
N ASN A 385 14.73 -12.19 16.49
CA ASN A 385 15.62 -12.51 17.61
C ASN A 385 15.41 -13.91 18.24
N GLY A 386 14.21 -14.49 18.11
CA GLY A 386 13.76 -15.66 18.88
C GLY A 386 14.05 -17.06 18.32
N GLY A 387 14.95 -17.21 17.33
CA GLY A 387 15.38 -18.54 16.84
C GLY A 387 14.70 -19.07 15.57
N LEU A 388 13.84 -18.29 14.91
CA LEU A 388 13.38 -18.58 13.55
C LEU A 388 13.93 -17.53 12.58
N ARG A 389 15.24 -17.57 12.31
CA ARG A 389 15.90 -16.75 11.26
C ARG A 389 15.51 -17.19 9.83
N THR A 390 14.24 -17.50 9.61
CA THR A 390 13.74 -18.12 8.37
C THR A 390 12.82 -17.23 7.55
N LEU A 391 12.59 -15.98 7.99
CA LEU A 391 11.90 -15.00 7.16
C LEU A 391 12.79 -14.45 6.05
#